data_AF-A0A2U2SCE5-F1
#
_entry.id   AF-A0A2U2SCE5-F1
#
_cell.length_a   1.000
_cell.length_b   1.000
_cell.length_c   1.000
_cell.angle_alpha   90.00
_cell.angle_beta   90.00
_cell.angle_gamma   90.00
#
_symmetry.space_group_name_H-M   'P 1'
#
loop_
_entity.id
_entity.type
_entity.pdbx_description
1 polymer ?
#
loop_
_entity_poly.entity_id
_entity_poly.type
_entity_poly.pdbx_seq_one_letter_code
_entity_poly.pdbx_strand_id
1 'polypeptide(L)'
;MSVKTQAELETQLVQRLVQVEEGLLPEREAFGAIENWILHLYERKAFLHPNLKQWMWYDRFHDEWVFAGCGVRQGILMVINKTGGIKKLPYEDDVSNWCVLVQDDQPYGPLHIEELRDKFQRGEMKPEGLIWTPCGNEWIPVTDARIRNLIFGKDLKGG
;
A
#
# COMPACT_ATOMS: atom_id res chain seq x y z
N MET A 1 -10.08 -16.91 0.88
CA MET A 1 -8.72 -16.52 0.44
C MET A 1 -8.57 -15.06 0.82
N SER A 2 -7.50 -14.69 1.55
CA SER A 2 -7.24 -13.28 1.89
C SER A 2 -6.99 -12.49 0.60
N VAL A 3 -7.51 -11.28 0.52
CA VAL A 3 -7.21 -10.37 -0.58
C VAL A 3 -5.80 -9.85 -0.37
N LYS A 4 -4.88 -10.08 -1.33
CA LYS A 4 -3.51 -9.54 -1.26
C LYS A 4 -3.53 -8.02 -1.29
N THR A 5 -2.70 -7.40 -0.47
CA THR A 5 -2.56 -5.95 -0.36
C THR A 5 -1.18 -5.50 -0.82
N GLN A 6 -1.01 -4.19 -1.06
CA GLN A 6 0.30 -3.64 -1.41
C GLN A 6 1.30 -3.87 -0.27
N ALA A 7 0.91 -3.61 0.97
CA ALA A 7 1.77 -3.77 2.14
C ALA A 7 2.26 -5.21 2.32
N GLU A 8 1.39 -6.20 2.11
CA GLU A 8 1.76 -7.62 2.20
C GLU A 8 2.77 -8.01 1.12
N LEU A 9 2.56 -7.56 -0.13
CA LEU A 9 3.46 -7.87 -1.24
C LEU A 9 4.84 -7.24 -1.06
N GLU A 10 4.90 -5.98 -0.62
CA GLU A 10 6.18 -5.32 -0.34
C GLU A 10 6.92 -5.98 0.83
N THR A 11 6.21 -6.29 1.92
CA THR A 11 6.76 -7.02 3.07
C THR A 11 7.31 -8.38 2.64
N GLN A 12 6.55 -9.13 1.84
CA GLN A 12 6.97 -10.41 1.30
C GLN A 12 8.24 -10.28 0.45
N LEU A 13 8.32 -9.26 -0.42
CA LEU A 13 9.51 -9.04 -1.25
C LEU A 13 10.73 -8.74 -0.39
N VAL A 14 10.61 -7.84 0.59
CA VAL A 14 11.70 -7.49 1.51
C VAL A 14 12.19 -8.73 2.27
N GLN A 15 11.28 -9.55 2.80
CA GLN A 15 11.64 -10.79 3.50
C GLN A 15 12.37 -11.78 2.59
N ARG A 16 11.89 -11.96 1.34
CA ARG A 16 12.53 -12.86 0.37
C ARG A 16 13.92 -12.37 -0.02
N LEU A 17 14.10 -11.07 -0.20
CA LEU A 17 15.40 -10.49 -0.49
C LEU A 17 16.41 -10.75 0.63
N VAL A 18 16.01 -10.56 1.89
CA VAL A 18 16.85 -10.88 3.06
C VAL A 18 17.23 -12.37 3.06
N GLN A 19 16.27 -13.28 2.82
CA GLN A 19 16.56 -14.71 2.75
C GLN A 19 17.53 -15.09 1.63
N VAL A 20 17.49 -14.40 0.50
CA VAL A 20 18.45 -14.60 -0.61
C VAL A 20 19.83 -14.08 -0.23
N GLU A 21 19.90 -12.88 0.36
CA GLU A 21 21.15 -12.26 0.81
C GLU A 21 21.84 -13.09 1.90
N GLU A 22 21.07 -13.71 2.80
CA GLU A 22 21.57 -14.60 3.84
C GLU A 22 21.87 -16.04 3.35
N GLY A 23 21.61 -16.34 2.06
CA GLY A 23 21.82 -17.66 1.48
C GLY A 23 20.84 -18.74 1.96
N LEU A 24 19.75 -18.34 2.63
CA LEU A 24 18.68 -19.23 3.09
C LEU A 24 17.75 -19.68 1.95
N LEU A 25 17.73 -18.95 0.84
CA LEU A 25 16.89 -19.22 -0.32
C LEU A 25 17.65 -18.92 -1.62
N PRO A 26 17.69 -19.84 -2.60
CA PRO A 26 18.27 -19.54 -3.90
C PRO A 26 17.47 -18.47 -4.65
N GLU A 27 18.14 -17.50 -5.27
CA GLU A 27 17.50 -16.38 -5.99
C GLU A 27 16.45 -16.86 -7.02
N ARG A 28 16.81 -17.89 -7.80
CA ARG A 28 15.93 -18.50 -8.83
C ARG A 28 14.61 -19.07 -8.29
N GLU A 29 14.57 -19.41 -7.01
CA GLU A 29 13.42 -20.01 -6.33
C GLU A 29 12.71 -18.97 -5.42
N ALA A 30 13.32 -17.81 -5.20
CA ALA A 30 12.89 -16.86 -4.18
C ALA A 30 11.56 -16.17 -4.50
N PHE A 31 11.28 -15.96 -5.79
CA PHE A 31 10.18 -15.11 -6.22
C PHE A 31 9.01 -15.88 -6.82
N GLY A 32 9.18 -17.15 -7.21
CA GLY A 32 8.10 -17.97 -7.76
C GLY A 32 7.44 -17.35 -9.01
N ALA A 33 6.14 -17.62 -9.20
CA ALA A 33 5.40 -17.19 -10.39
C ALA A 33 4.95 -15.72 -10.33
N ILE A 34 4.71 -15.10 -11.50
CA ILE A 34 4.35 -13.69 -11.62
C ILE A 34 3.03 -13.35 -10.92
N GLU A 35 2.07 -14.28 -10.93
CA GLU A 35 0.75 -14.17 -10.32
C GLU A 35 0.84 -14.00 -8.79
N ASN A 36 1.96 -14.42 -8.20
CA ASN A 36 2.20 -14.23 -6.77
C ASN A 36 2.37 -12.75 -6.41
N TRP A 37 2.74 -11.91 -7.37
CA TRP A 37 3.07 -10.50 -7.18
C TRP A 37 2.07 -9.55 -7.85
N ILE A 38 0.96 -10.09 -8.36
CA ILE A 38 -0.12 -9.28 -8.92
C ILE A 38 -1.08 -8.85 -7.81
N LEU A 39 -1.33 -7.55 -7.77
CA LEU A 39 -2.29 -6.87 -6.92
C LEU A 39 -3.50 -6.44 -7.75
N HIS A 40 -4.70 -6.68 -7.23
CA HIS A 40 -5.94 -6.23 -7.85
C HIS A 40 -6.51 -5.04 -7.06
N LEU A 41 -6.60 -3.89 -7.72
CA LEU A 41 -7.16 -2.65 -7.17
C LEU A 41 -8.40 -2.27 -7.99
N TYR A 42 -9.58 -2.65 -7.51
CA TYR A 42 -10.82 -2.66 -8.28
C TYR A 42 -10.65 -3.36 -9.64
N GLU A 43 -10.89 -2.66 -10.74
CA GLU A 43 -10.75 -3.16 -12.11
C GLU A 43 -9.30 -3.11 -12.60
N ARG A 44 -8.36 -2.54 -11.85
CA ARG A 44 -6.95 -2.43 -12.26
C ARG A 44 -6.10 -3.56 -11.69
N LYS A 45 -5.05 -3.89 -12.44
CA LYS A 45 -3.98 -4.80 -12.00
C LYS A 45 -2.69 -4.00 -11.85
N ALA A 46 -2.03 -4.20 -10.73
CA ALA A 46 -0.64 -3.80 -10.52
C ALA A 46 0.22 -5.05 -10.33
N PHE A 47 1.49 -4.96 -10.70
CA PHE A 47 2.47 -6.02 -10.52
C PHE A 47 3.69 -5.45 -9.81
N LEU A 48 4.11 -6.10 -8.72
CA LEU A 48 5.38 -5.81 -8.07
C LEU A 48 6.46 -6.65 -8.73
N HIS A 49 7.32 -6.02 -9.54
CA HIS A 49 8.40 -6.73 -10.20
C HIS A 49 9.52 -7.04 -9.19
N PRO A 50 9.78 -8.31 -8.82
CA PRO A 50 10.70 -8.65 -7.73
C PRO A 50 12.15 -8.21 -7.99
N ASN A 51 12.66 -8.48 -9.20
CA ASN A 51 14.05 -8.13 -9.55
C ASN A 51 14.27 -6.62 -9.68
N LEU A 52 13.32 -5.89 -10.27
CA LEU A 52 13.41 -4.44 -10.46
C LEU A 52 12.97 -3.66 -9.21
N LYS A 53 12.36 -4.32 -8.22
CA LYS A 53 11.85 -3.74 -6.98
C LYS A 53 10.91 -2.56 -7.24
N GLN A 54 10.09 -2.66 -8.28
CA GLN A 54 9.22 -1.59 -8.74
C GLN A 54 7.80 -2.03 -9.05
N TRP A 55 6.86 -1.11 -8.88
CA TRP A 55 5.47 -1.33 -9.23
C TRP A 55 5.22 -1.02 -10.70
N MET A 56 4.35 -1.82 -11.31
CA MET A 56 3.95 -1.69 -12.70
C MET A 56 2.43 -1.73 -12.82
N TRP A 57 1.84 -0.85 -13.62
CA TRP A 57 0.43 -0.94 -14.01
C TRP A 57 0.28 -1.83 -15.24
N TYR A 58 -0.78 -2.62 -15.29
CA TYR A 58 -1.16 -3.29 -16.52
C TYR A 58 -1.88 -2.32 -17.45
N ASP A 59 -1.28 -2.02 -18.58
CA ASP A 59 -1.92 -1.30 -19.67
C ASP A 59 -2.69 -2.28 -20.56
N ARG A 60 -4.02 -2.24 -20.43
CA ARG A 60 -4.92 -3.11 -21.20
C ARG A 60 -4.97 -2.78 -22.69
N PHE A 61 -4.64 -1.55 -23.10
CA PHE A 61 -4.71 -1.15 -24.50
C PHE A 61 -3.54 -1.69 -25.31
N HIS A 62 -2.38 -1.83 -24.66
CA HIS A 62 -1.14 -2.31 -25.27
C HIS A 62 -0.74 -3.72 -24.80
N ASP A 63 -1.52 -4.34 -23.92
CA ASP A 63 -1.27 -5.66 -23.31
C ASP A 63 0.14 -5.77 -22.68
N GLU A 64 0.52 -4.75 -21.90
CA GLU A 64 1.86 -4.65 -21.34
C GLU A 64 1.87 -4.16 -19.89
N TRP A 65 2.99 -4.36 -19.22
CA TRP A 65 3.26 -3.81 -17.89
C TRP A 65 4.09 -2.55 -18.03
N VAL A 66 3.58 -1.42 -17.53
CA VAL A 66 4.25 -0.11 -17.57
C VAL A 66 4.63 0.34 -16.17
N PHE A 67 5.75 1.03 -16.02
CA PHE A 67 6.19 1.53 -14.70
C PHE A 67 5.11 2.42 -14.05
N ALA A 68 4.76 2.11 -12.79
CA ALA A 68 3.72 2.83 -12.06
C ALA A 68 4.18 4.20 -11.51
N GLY A 69 5.49 4.45 -11.49
CA GLY A 69 6.07 5.70 -10.98
C GLY A 69 6.68 5.60 -9.58
N CYS A 70 6.69 4.41 -8.96
CA CYS A 70 7.32 4.15 -7.66
C CYS A 70 7.91 2.75 -7.51
N GLY A 71 8.96 2.66 -6.69
CA GLY A 71 9.52 1.43 -6.15
C GLY A 71 8.79 0.92 -4.89
N VAL A 72 9.30 -0.18 -4.36
CA VAL A 72 9.00 -0.65 -2.99
C VAL A 72 9.26 0.48 -2.00
N ARG A 73 8.37 0.70 -1.02
CA ARG A 73 8.50 1.71 0.05
C ARG A 73 8.53 3.16 -0.41
N GLN A 74 8.25 3.45 -1.68
CA GLN A 74 8.37 4.80 -2.25
C GLN A 74 7.02 5.48 -2.54
N GLY A 75 5.91 4.76 -2.52
CA GLY A 75 4.61 5.34 -2.83
C GLY A 75 3.43 4.41 -2.59
N ILE A 76 2.25 5.00 -2.45
CA ILE A 76 0.97 4.31 -2.30
C ILE A 76 0.34 4.18 -3.69
N LEU A 77 0.07 2.96 -4.14
CA LEU A 77 -0.78 2.70 -5.30
C LEU A 77 -2.24 2.94 -4.91
N MET A 78 -2.98 3.65 -5.75
CA MET A 78 -4.38 3.96 -5.47
C MET A 78 -5.23 4.06 -6.73
N VAL A 79 -6.54 3.95 -6.56
CA VAL A 79 -7.51 4.14 -7.63
C VAL A 79 -8.54 5.18 -7.22
N ILE A 80 -8.67 6.24 -8.01
CA ILE A 80 -9.69 7.29 -7.84
C ILE A 80 -10.48 7.35 -9.15
N ASN A 81 -11.81 7.22 -9.09
CA ASN A 81 -12.69 7.26 -10.26
C ASN A 81 -12.19 6.36 -11.41
N LYS A 82 -11.86 5.10 -11.11
CA LYS A 82 -11.31 4.09 -12.04
C LYS A 82 -9.91 4.39 -12.62
N THR A 83 -9.32 5.53 -12.26
CA THR A 83 -7.98 5.93 -12.67
C THR A 83 -6.99 5.46 -11.62
N GLY A 84 -6.05 4.63 -12.03
CA GLY A 84 -4.92 4.23 -11.18
C GLY A 84 -3.91 5.36 -11.11
N GLY A 85 -3.41 5.62 -9.92
CA GLY A 85 -2.43 6.65 -9.66
C GLY A 85 -1.50 6.25 -8.52
N ILE A 86 -0.52 7.10 -8.29
CA ILE A 86 0.40 6.95 -7.16
C ILE A 86 0.37 8.19 -6.30
N LYS A 87 0.57 7.98 -5.01
CA LYS A 87 0.97 9.05 -4.10
C LYS A 87 2.36 8.73 -3.56
N LYS A 88 3.37 9.48 -4.01
CA LYS A 88 4.75 9.30 -3.54
C LYS A 88 4.85 9.62 -2.06
N LEU A 89 5.58 8.78 -1.32
CA LEU A 89 5.92 9.05 0.06
C LEU A 89 6.95 10.19 0.12
N PRO A 90 6.99 10.98 1.21
CA PRO A 90 7.99 12.02 1.40
C PRO A 90 9.41 11.46 1.58
N TYR A 91 9.52 10.22 2.04
CA TYR A 91 10.75 9.45 2.19
C TYR A 91 10.43 7.96 2.11
N GLU A 92 11.44 7.11 1.91
CA GLU A 92 11.24 5.66 1.86
C GLU A 92 10.85 5.12 3.24
N ASP A 93 9.72 4.42 3.31
CA ASP A 93 9.22 3.85 4.55
C ASP A 93 8.26 2.67 4.30
N ASP A 94 7.97 1.87 5.34
CA ASP A 94 6.94 0.84 5.24
C ASP A 94 5.58 1.47 4.90
N VAL A 95 5.09 1.16 3.70
CA VAL A 95 3.83 1.69 3.15
C VAL A 95 2.63 1.37 4.03
N SER A 96 2.69 0.34 4.89
CA SER A 96 1.62 -0.01 5.83
C SER A 96 1.34 1.11 6.85
N ASN A 97 2.32 1.99 7.09
CA ASN A 97 2.22 3.13 8.00
C ASN A 97 1.62 4.39 7.35
N TRP A 98 1.24 4.32 6.08
CA TRP A 98 0.81 5.49 5.31
C TRP A 98 -0.61 5.35 4.78
N CYS A 99 -1.25 6.50 4.59
CA CYS A 99 -2.60 6.56 4.07
C CYS A 99 -2.86 7.86 3.32
N VAL A 100 -3.98 7.90 2.60
CA VAL A 100 -4.57 9.14 2.07
C VAL A 100 -6.00 9.24 2.55
N LEU A 101 -6.36 10.38 3.11
CA LEU A 101 -7.71 10.69 3.57
C LEU A 101 -8.39 11.58 2.52
N VAL A 102 -9.63 11.31 2.17
CA VAL A 102 -10.51 12.23 1.44
C VAL A 102 -11.59 12.70 2.40
N GLN A 103 -11.66 14.00 2.62
CA GLN A 103 -12.69 14.65 3.43
C GLN A 103 -13.11 15.94 2.72
N ASP A 104 -14.42 16.21 2.66
CA ASP A 104 -14.96 17.41 2.00
C ASP A 104 -14.45 17.56 0.54
N ASP A 105 -14.40 16.43 -0.19
CA ASP A 105 -13.85 16.30 -1.56
C ASP A 105 -12.37 16.70 -1.74
N GLN A 106 -11.64 16.89 -0.64
CA GLN A 106 -10.22 17.23 -0.66
C GLN A 106 -9.36 16.03 -0.23
N PRO A 107 -8.36 15.63 -1.03
CA PRO A 107 -7.40 14.61 -0.64
C PRO A 107 -6.30 15.19 0.26
N TYR A 108 -6.09 14.57 1.41
CA TYR A 108 -5.02 14.84 2.35
C TYR A 108 -4.04 13.68 2.38
N GLY A 109 -2.75 13.99 2.17
CA GLY A 109 -1.66 13.03 2.35
C GLY A 109 -0.61 13.02 1.24
N PRO A 110 0.25 11.98 1.21
CA PRO A 110 0.18 10.83 2.09
C PRO A 110 0.48 11.23 3.54
N LEU A 111 -0.29 10.71 4.48
CA LEU A 111 -0.15 10.96 5.91
C LEU A 111 0.37 9.70 6.58
N HIS A 112 1.31 9.88 7.51
CA HIS A 112 1.67 8.80 8.42
C HIS A 112 0.48 8.53 9.35
N ILE A 113 0.21 7.26 9.70
CA ILE A 113 -0.95 6.89 10.53
C ILE A 113 -0.90 7.59 11.90
N GLU A 114 0.29 7.76 12.47
CA GLU A 114 0.47 8.49 13.73
C GLU A 114 0.13 9.97 13.59
N GLU A 115 0.52 10.61 12.49
CA GLU A 115 0.15 12.00 12.20
C GLU A 115 -1.37 12.14 12.06
N LEU A 116 -2.00 11.21 11.34
CA LEU A 116 -3.45 11.19 11.18
C LEU A 116 -4.17 11.01 12.53
N ARG A 117 -3.66 10.12 13.39
CA ARG A 117 -4.15 9.91 14.75
C ARG A 117 -4.09 11.22 15.56
N ASP A 118 -2.95 11.90 15.55
CA ASP A 118 -2.77 13.16 16.26
C ASP A 118 -3.73 14.25 15.76
N LYS A 119 -3.91 14.35 14.43
CA LYS A 119 -4.85 15.31 13.82
C LYS A 119 -6.30 15.06 14.24
N PHE A 120 -6.72 13.80 14.34
CA PHE A 120 -8.04 13.47 14.88
C PHE A 120 -8.16 13.83 16.36
N GLN A 121 -7.15 13.53 17.17
CA GLN A 121 -7.16 13.86 18.60
C GLN A 121 -7.21 15.37 18.86
N ARG A 122 -6.59 16.17 17.99
CA ARG A 122 -6.61 17.64 18.04
C ARG A 122 -7.87 18.26 17.42
N GLY A 123 -8.74 17.46 16.78
CA GLY A 123 -9.91 17.95 16.07
C GLY A 123 -9.60 18.70 14.77
N GLU A 124 -8.39 18.55 14.22
CA GLU A 124 -7.98 19.15 12.94
C GLU A 124 -8.59 18.40 11.74
N MET A 125 -9.00 17.15 11.94
CA MET A 125 -9.65 16.29 10.94
C MET A 125 -10.92 15.67 11.53
N LYS A 126 -11.89 15.35 10.66
CA LYS A 126 -13.18 14.81 11.09
C LYS A 126 -13.39 13.37 10.58
N PRO A 127 -14.02 12.48 11.36
CA PRO A 127 -14.07 11.04 11.07
C PRO A 127 -15.07 10.66 9.97
N GLU A 128 -15.68 11.60 9.27
CA GLU A 128 -16.67 11.35 8.21
C GLU A 128 -16.05 11.14 6.81
N GLY A 129 -14.71 11.16 6.71
CA GLY A 129 -13.99 10.94 5.46
C GLY A 129 -13.81 9.47 5.04
N LEU A 130 -13.24 9.30 3.85
CA LEU A 130 -12.80 8.01 3.30
C LEU A 130 -11.27 7.91 3.37
N ILE A 131 -10.75 6.76 3.76
CA ILE A 131 -9.30 6.50 3.79
C ILE A 131 -8.93 5.47 2.72
N TRP A 132 -7.76 5.65 2.15
CA TRP A 132 -7.05 4.65 1.37
C TRP A 132 -5.76 4.30 2.11
N THR A 133 -5.48 3.01 2.28
CA THR A 133 -4.25 2.51 2.90
C THR A 133 -3.70 1.33 2.09
N PRO A 134 -2.37 1.17 1.98
CA PRO A 134 -1.73 -0.03 1.41
C PRO A 134 -2.06 -1.35 2.09
N CYS A 135 -2.70 -1.31 3.28
CA CYS A 135 -3.24 -2.47 4.00
C CYS A 135 -4.64 -2.89 3.51
N GLY A 136 -5.17 -2.24 2.48
CA GLY A 136 -6.43 -2.56 1.83
C GLY A 136 -6.39 -2.22 0.34
N ASN A 137 -7.46 -2.54 -0.38
CA ASN A 137 -7.54 -2.36 -1.83
C ASN A 137 -8.72 -1.47 -2.25
N GLU A 138 -9.32 -0.77 -1.30
CA GLU A 138 -10.54 0.02 -1.48
C GLU A 138 -10.54 1.27 -0.60
N TRP A 139 -11.34 2.26 -0.97
CA TRP A 139 -11.65 3.40 -0.10
C TRP A 139 -12.61 2.95 0.99
N ILE A 140 -12.24 3.16 2.25
CA ILE A 140 -13.01 2.70 3.41
C ILE A 140 -13.40 3.91 4.28
N PRO A 141 -14.64 4.01 4.79
CA PRO A 141 -14.98 5.04 5.76
C PRO A 141 -14.06 5.01 6.98
N VAL A 142 -13.64 6.18 7.48
CA VAL A 142 -12.83 6.26 8.71
C VAL A 142 -13.55 5.67 9.93
N THR A 143 -14.89 5.61 9.88
CA THR A 143 -15.73 4.98 10.90
C THR A 143 -15.70 3.45 10.89
N ASP A 144 -15.18 2.81 9.84
CA ASP A 144 -15.04 1.35 9.73
C ASP A 144 -14.11 0.82 10.83
N ALA A 145 -14.49 -0.28 11.49
CA ALA A 145 -13.74 -0.85 12.61
C ALA A 145 -12.29 -1.23 12.23
N ARG A 146 -12.04 -1.68 11.00
CA ARG A 146 -10.70 -2.02 10.51
C ARG A 146 -9.79 -0.79 10.51
N ILE A 147 -10.31 0.32 10.00
CA ILE A 147 -9.61 1.59 9.92
C ILE A 147 -9.45 2.21 11.30
N ARG A 148 -10.49 2.17 12.14
CA ARG A 148 -10.41 2.65 13.52
C ARG A 148 -9.36 1.89 14.31
N ASN A 149 -9.24 0.59 14.13
CA ASN A 149 -8.19 -0.21 14.77
C ASN A 149 -6.81 0.09 14.19
N LEU A 150 -6.69 0.34 12.89
CA LEU A 150 -5.43 0.77 12.28
C LEU A 150 -4.96 2.12 12.83
N ILE A 151 -5.86 3.11 12.93
CA ILE A 151 -5.53 4.46 13.35
C ILE A 151 -5.41 4.57 14.87
N PHE A 152 -6.35 4.00 15.63
CA PHE A 152 -6.49 4.19 17.08
C PHE A 152 -6.28 2.92 17.90
N GLY A 153 -6.02 1.78 17.25
CA GLY A 153 -5.65 0.56 17.96
C GLY A 153 -4.39 0.82 18.77
N LYS A 154 -4.41 0.41 20.04
CA LYS A 154 -3.22 0.44 20.88
C LYS A 154 -2.15 -0.46 20.27
N ASP A 155 -0.91 0.00 20.24
CA ASP A 155 0.23 -0.90 20.10
C ASP A 155 0.17 -1.92 21.23
N LEU A 156 -0.27 -3.14 20.92
CA LEU A 156 -0.03 -4.31 21.76
C LEU A 156 1.41 -4.78 21.55
N LYS A 157 2.39 -3.90 21.80
CA LYS A 157 3.82 -4.19 21.98
C LYS A 157 4.41 -3.03 22.81
N GLY A 158 4.88 -3.18 24.04
CA GLY A 158 5.07 -4.34 24.89
C GLY A 158 5.19 -3.91 26.37
N GLY A 159 4.92 -4.87 27.26
CA GLY A 159 5.41 -4.84 28.64
C GLY A 159 6.80 -5.46 28.75
#